data_AF-A0A4Q3HHS4-F1
#
_entry.id   AF-A0A4Q3HHS4-F1
#
_cell.length_a   1.000
_cell.length_b   1.000
_cell.length_c   1.000
_cell.angle_alpha   90.00
_cell.angle_beta   90.00
_cell.angle_gamma   90.00
#
_symmetry.space_group_name_H-M   'P 1'
#
loop_
_entity.id
_entity.type
_entity.pdbx_description
1 polymer ?
#
loop_
_entity_poly.entity_id
_entity_poly.type
_entity_poly.pdbx_seq_one_letter_code
_entity_poly.pdbx_strand_id
1 'polypeptide(L)' 'MSAIFARFMKDESGATAIEYGLIAALISVALITGASALGTALNTQFNALSGKLNYK' A
#
# COMPACT_ATOMS: atom_id res chain seq x y z
N MET A 1 26.71 14.34 30.54
CA MET A 1 25.28 14.52 30.17
C MET A 1 25.12 15.18 28.79
N SER A 2 25.82 16.29 28.50
CA SER A 2 25.75 17.00 27.21
C SER A 2 26.05 16.12 25.96
N ALA A 3 27.03 15.21 26.04
CA ALA A 3 27.42 14.36 24.92
C ALA A 3 26.33 13.38 24.44
N ILE A 4 25.43 12.93 25.32
CA ILE A 4 24.33 12.04 24.93
C ILE A 4 23.25 12.82 24.18
N PHE A 5 22.91 14.02 24.67
CA PHE A 5 21.96 14.92 24.00
C PHE A 5 22.48 15.40 22.64
N ALA A 6 23.77 15.72 22.53
CA ALA A 6 24.39 16.11 21.26
C ALA A 6 24.39 14.97 20.21
N ARG A 7 24.50 13.71 20.64
CA ARG A 7 24.40 12.53 19.76
C ARG A 7 22.98 12.27 19.30
N PHE A 8 22.00 12.43 20.20
CA PHE A 8 20.58 12.27 19.87
C PHE A 8 20.09 13.37 18.91
N MET A 9 20.55 14.62 19.08
CA MET A 9 20.25 15.71 18.14
C MET A 9 20.89 15.55 16.76
N LYS A 10 21.90 14.67 16.62
CA LYS A 10 22.60 14.39 15.38
C LYS A 10 22.14 13.07 14.74
N ASP A 11 21.12 12.44 15.33
CA ASP A 11 20.54 11.20 14.87
C ASP A 11 19.43 11.49 13.84
N GLU A 12 19.72 11.22 12.57
CA GLU A 12 18.79 11.39 11.45
C GLU A 12 17.96 10.11 11.17
N SER A 13 18.10 9.07 12.00
CA SER A 13 17.38 7.80 11.83
C SER A 13 15.86 7.96 11.83
N GLY A 14 15.34 9.00 12.51
CA GLY A 14 13.92 9.36 12.45
C GLY A 14 13.51 10.05 11.14
N ALA A 15 14.40 10.85 10.56
CA ALA A 15 14.16 11.50 9.28
C ALA A 15 14.17 10.46 8.14
N THR A 16 15.09 9.50 8.16
CA THR A 16 15.12 8.40 7.19
C THR A 16 13.90 7.49 7.31
N ALA A 17 13.38 7.26 8.53
CA ALA A 17 12.14 6.53 8.73
C ALA A 17 10.91 7.20 8.07
N ILE A 18 10.86 8.53 8.04
CA ILE A 18 9.79 9.28 7.37
C ILE A 18 9.90 9.15 5.84
N GLU A 19 11.12 9.17 5.29
CA GLU A 19 11.34 8.99 3.85
C GLU A 19 10.93 7.60 3.37
N TYR A 20 11.39 6.55 4.05
CA TYR A 20 10.97 5.18 3.73
C TYR A 20 9.48 4.94 4.06
N GLY A 21 8.95 5.61 5.08
CA GLY A 21 7.52 5.60 5.41
C GLY A 21 6.64 6.16 4.29
N LEU A 22 7.08 7.25 3.65
CA LEU A 22 6.38 7.84 2.51
C LEU A 22 6.41 6.91 1.28
N ILE A 23 7.56 6.30 0.99
CA ILE A 23 7.69 5.32 -0.10
C ILE A 23 6.76 4.12 0.15
N ALA A 24 6.76 3.58 1.37
CA ALA A 24 5.87 2.49 1.75
C ALA A 24 4.40 2.87 1.58
N ALA A 25 3.99 4.07 2.00
CA ALA A 25 2.63 4.56 1.82
C ALA A 25 2.22 4.64 0.34
N LEU A 26 3.09 5.15 -0.53
CA LEU A 26 2.84 5.22 -1.98
C LEU A 26 2.69 3.83 -2.61
N ILE A 27 3.56 2.88 -2.22
CA ILE A 27 3.47 1.48 -2.68
C ILE A 27 2.16 0.86 -2.19
N SER A 28 1.79 1.05 -0.92
CA SER A 28 0.54 0.53 -0.37
C SER A 28 -0.68 1.06 -1.13
N VAL A 29 -0.73 2.36 -1.43
CA VAL A 29 -1.83 2.94 -2.22
C VAL A 29 -1.91 2.30 -3.60
N ALA A 30 -0.78 2.20 -4.32
CA ALA A 30 -0.75 1.57 -5.64
C ALA A 30 -1.22 0.11 -5.62
N LEU A 31 -0.81 -0.66 -4.61
CA LEU A 31 -1.23 -2.05 -4.42
C LEU A 31 -2.73 -2.15 -4.13
N ILE A 32 -3.27 -1.30 -3.25
CA ILE A 32 -4.71 -1.28 -2.93
C ILE A 32 -5.52 -0.96 -4.18
N THR A 33 -5.12 0.07 -4.93
CA THR A 33 -5.80 0.45 -6.18
C THR A 33 -5.75 -0.69 -7.21
N GLY A 34 -4.58 -1.30 -7.40
CA GLY A 34 -4.41 -2.43 -8.33
C GLY A 34 -5.24 -3.64 -7.93
N ALA A 35 -5.24 -4.01 -6.65
CA ALA A 35 -6.03 -5.13 -6.13
C ALA A 35 -7.54 -4.88 -6.25
N SER A 36 -7.99 -3.64 -6.00
CA SER A 36 -9.40 -3.26 -6.14
C SER A 36 -9.88 -3.33 -7.60
N ALA A 37 -9.08 -2.81 -8.54
CA ALA A 37 -9.37 -2.89 -9.96
C ALA A 37 -9.42 -4.35 -10.44
N LEU A 38 -8.45 -5.17 -10.04
CA LEU A 38 -8.42 -6.59 -10.34
C LEU A 38 -9.64 -7.33 -9.77
N GLY A 39 -10.00 -7.07 -8.51
CA GLY A 39 -11.17 -7.66 -7.88
C GLY A 39 -12.47 -7.31 -8.61
N THR A 40 -12.60 -6.07 -9.08
CA THR A 40 -13.76 -5.62 -9.86
C THR A 40 -13.83 -6.33 -11.22
N ALA A 41 -12.69 -6.46 -11.92
CA ALA A 41 -12.63 -7.16 -13.19
C ALA A 41 -12.98 -8.65 -13.03
N LEU A 42 -12.43 -9.32 -12.01
CA LEU A 42 -12.75 -10.71 -11.70
C LEU A 42 -14.24 -10.89 -11.39
N ASN A 43 -14.80 -10.04 -10.53
CA ASN A 43 -16.22 -10.09 -10.19
C ASN A 43 -17.10 -9.92 -11.43
N THR A 44 -16.74 -8.98 -12.32
CA THR A 44 -17.43 -8.78 -13.60
C THR A 44 -17.42 -10.04 -14.46
N GLN A 45 -16.25 -10.69 -14.60
CA GLN A 45 -16.12 -11.91 -15.39
C GLN A 45 -16.91 -13.08 -14.80
N PHE A 46 -16.86 -13.27 -13.48
CA PHE A 46 -17.61 -14.33 -12.82
C PHE A 46 -19.12 -14.08 -12.85
N ASN A 47 -19.57 -12.83 -12.74
CA ASN A 47 -20.98 -12.48 -12.90
C ASN A 47 -21.47 -12.72 -14.34
N ALA A 48 -20.66 -12.37 -15.35
CA ALA A 48 -20.97 -12.67 -16.75
C ALA A 48 -21.05 -14.18 -17.01
N LEU A 49 -20.13 -14.96 -16.42
CA LEU A 49 -20.17 -16.42 -16.48
C LEU A 49 -21.42 -16.99 -15.79
N SER A 50 -21.74 -16.53 -14.58
CA SER A 50 -22.95 -16.93 -13.86
C SER A 50 -24.21 -16.60 -14.65
N GLY A 51 -24.27 -15.42 -15.27
CA GLY A 51 -25.37 -15.05 -16.16
C GLY A 51 -25.53 -15.99 -17.34
N LYS A 52 -24.43 -16.43 -17.96
CA LYS A 52 -24.44 -17.43 -19.05
C LYS A 52 -24.85 -18.83 -18.60
N LEU A 53 -24.51 -19.23 -17.37
CA LEU A 53 -24.89 -20.53 -16.81
C LEU A 53 -26.34 -20.55 -16.31
N ASN A 54 -26.86 -19.41 -15.85
CA ASN A 54 -28.24 -19.26 -15.37
C ASN A 54 -29.24 -19.04 -16.51
N TYR A 55 -28.78 -18.55 -17.67
CA TYR A 55 -29.57 -18.62 -18.90
C TYR A 55 -29.52 -20.07 -19.37
N LYS A 56 -30.65 -20.77 -19.22
CA LYS A 56 -30.84 -22.20 -19.57
C LYS A 56 -30.02 -22.68 -20.77
#